data_AF-A0A1I7X9T3-F1
#
_entry.id   AF-A0A1I7X9T3-F1
#
_cell.length_a   1.000
_cell.length_b   1.000
_cell.length_c   1.000
_cell.angle_alpha   90.00
_cell.angle_beta   90.00
_cell.angle_gamma   90.00
#
_symmetry.space_group_name_H-M   'P 1'
#
loop_
_entity.id
_entity.type
_entity.pdbx_description
1 polymer ?
#
loop_
_entity_poly.entity_id
_entity_poly.type
_entity_poly.pdbx_seq_one_letter_code
_entity_poly.pdbx_strand_id
1 'polypeptide(L)'
;MEGKPISMNGLDIGLELQKIRGGSMVNDINMHMDLKIECLNNSASKCKWINDLKYHVYSGHDTTIYAFFSGLGIENETGKPHGYPSYSAAVFIELWRNKNDKQYYFKASSCFL
;
A
#
# COMPACT_ATOMS: atom_id res chain seq x y z
N MET A 1 -9.08 19.66 -8.48
CA MET A 1 -9.96 20.65 -7.82
C MET A 1 -9.95 20.29 -6.35
N GLU A 2 -9.25 21.04 -5.50
CA GLU A 2 -9.33 20.86 -4.05
C GLU A 2 -10.66 21.46 -3.57
N GLY A 3 -11.65 20.59 -3.36
CA GLY A 3 -12.89 20.96 -2.68
C GLY A 3 -12.63 21.15 -1.19
N LYS A 4 -13.30 22.11 -0.57
CA LYS A 4 -13.22 22.33 0.88
C LYS A 4 -13.62 21.04 1.61
N PRO A 5 -12.81 20.54 2.58
CA PRO A 5 -13.10 19.28 3.25
C PRO A 5 -14.44 19.35 3.98
N ILE A 6 -15.21 18.27 3.87
CA ILE A 6 -16.48 18.13 4.59
C ILE A 6 -16.13 17.72 6.02
N SER A 7 -16.30 18.65 6.96
CA SER A 7 -16.02 18.38 8.37
C SER A 7 -17.30 18.13 9.15
N MET A 8 -17.33 17.07 9.96
CA MET A 8 -18.41 16.77 10.91
C MET A 8 -17.80 16.47 12.28
N ASN A 9 -18.25 17.16 13.32
CA ASN A 9 -17.71 17.03 14.68
C ASN A 9 -16.18 17.19 14.78
N GLY A 10 -15.60 18.06 13.95
CA GLY A 10 -14.15 18.29 13.89
C GLY A 10 -13.35 17.21 13.15
N LEU A 11 -14.01 16.20 12.58
CA LEU A 11 -13.37 15.18 11.74
C LEU A 11 -13.53 15.55 10.26
N ASP A 12 -12.46 15.40 9.49
CA ASP A 12 -12.53 15.42 8.03
C ASP A 12 -13.11 14.09 7.53
N ILE A 13 -14.36 14.14 7.05
CA ILE A 13 -15.08 12.95 6.63
C ILE A 13 -14.46 12.31 5.39
N GLY A 14 -13.87 13.12 4.50
CA GLY A 14 -13.17 12.60 3.33
C GLY A 14 -11.97 11.76 3.75
N LEU A 15 -11.14 12.30 4.64
CA LEU A 15 -9.98 11.61 5.18
C LEU A 15 -10.36 10.32 5.92
N GLU A 16 -11.37 10.37 6.79
CA GLU A 16 -11.81 9.18 7.54
C GLU A 16 -12.37 8.09 6.63
N LEU A 17 -13.08 8.45 5.55
CA LEU A 17 -13.54 7.48 4.55
C LEU A 17 -12.38 6.83 3.78
N GLN A 18 -11.34 7.60 3.43
CA GLN A 18 -10.13 7.06 2.79
C GLN A 18 -9.43 6.06 3.70
N LYS A 19 -9.26 6.39 4.99
CA LYS A 19 -8.68 5.48 5.99
C LYS A 19 -9.49 4.19 6.14
N ILE A 20 -10.82 4.28 6.22
CA ILE A 20 -11.68 3.10 6.35
C ILE A 20 -11.58 2.18 5.12
N ARG A 21 -11.50 2.76 3.91
CA ARG A 21 -11.48 2.00 2.66
C ARG A 21 -10.12 1.40 2.32
N GLY A 22 -9.04 2.14 2.52
CA GLY A 22 -7.69 1.73 2.13
C GLY A 22 -6.80 1.26 3.29
N GLY A 23 -7.11 1.67 4.52
CA GLY A 23 -6.22 1.51 5.67
C GLY A 23 -5.95 0.07 6.06
N SER A 24 -6.91 -0.84 5.88
CA SER A 24 -6.70 -2.27 6.18
C SER A 24 -5.64 -2.89 5.27
N MET A 25 -5.67 -2.59 3.97
CA MET A 25 -4.68 -3.07 3.00
C MET A 25 -3.30 -2.47 3.29
N VAL A 26 -3.24 -1.16 3.57
CA VAL A 26 -1.98 -0.48 3.94
C VAL A 26 -1.38 -1.12 5.20
N ASN A 27 -2.21 -1.38 6.21
CA ASN A 27 -1.77 -2.01 7.46
C ASN A 27 -1.27 -3.44 7.26
N ASP A 28 -1.96 -4.24 6.44
CA ASP A 28 -1.56 -5.62 6.13
C ASP A 28 -0.21 -5.67 5.39
N ILE A 29 -0.02 -4.79 4.40
CA ILE A 29 1.27 -4.66 3.68
C ILE A 29 2.38 -4.23 4.64
N ASN A 30 2.11 -3.24 5.50
CA ASN A 30 3.09 -2.78 6.48
C ASN A 30 3.47 -3.91 7.47
N MET A 31 2.48 -4.65 7.97
CA MET A 31 2.71 -5.79 8.86
C MET A 31 3.58 -6.87 8.20
N HIS A 32 3.33 -7.19 6.93
CA HIS A 32 4.15 -8.15 6.20
C HIS A 32 5.60 -7.67 6.01
N MET A 33 5.81 -6.38 5.72
CA MET A 33 7.15 -5.80 5.60
C MET A 33 7.89 -5.79 6.93
N ASP A 34 7.26 -5.33 8.00
CA ASP A 34 7.84 -5.30 9.34
C ASP A 34 8.23 -6.70 9.82
N LEU A 35 7.36 -7.68 9.59
CA LEU A 35 7.65 -9.07 9.92
C LEU A 35 8.82 -9.62 9.10
N LYS A 36 8.92 -9.28 7.81
CA LYS A 36 10.06 -9.66 6.97
C LYS A 36 11.36 -9.04 7.50
N ILE A 37 11.31 -7.79 7.95
CA ILE A 37 12.47 -7.09 8.51
C ILE A 37 12.91 -7.73 9.83
N GLU A 38 11.97 -8.02 10.73
CA GLU A 38 12.24 -8.68 12.01
C GLU A 38 12.88 -10.06 11.81
N CYS A 39 12.41 -10.79 10.79
CA CYS A 39 12.82 -12.17 10.54
C CYS A 39 14.07 -12.34 9.66
N LEU A 40 14.59 -11.26 9.04
CA LEU A 40 15.70 -11.29 8.06
C LEU A 40 16.97 -12.03 8.54
N ASN A 41 17.21 -12.12 9.85
CA ASN A 41 18.33 -12.88 10.45
C ASN A 41 17.88 -13.78 11.61
N ASN A 42 16.58 -14.09 11.70
CA ASN A 42 16.02 -14.89 12.78
C ASN A 42 15.46 -16.22 12.23
N SER A 43 15.94 -17.32 12.79
CA SER A 43 15.50 -18.68 12.44
C SER A 43 14.44 -19.24 13.38
N ALA A 44 13.79 -18.39 14.19
CA ALA A 44 12.66 -18.79 15.02
C ALA A 44 11.56 -19.44 14.19
N SER A 45 10.83 -20.38 14.77
CA SER A 45 9.75 -21.12 14.09
C SER A 45 8.70 -20.18 13.47
N LYS A 46 8.39 -19.05 14.14
CA LYS A 46 7.48 -18.01 13.65
C LYS A 46 7.94 -17.33 12.35
N CYS A 47 9.24 -17.31 12.08
CA CYS A 47 9.85 -16.64 10.93
C CYS A 47 9.99 -17.56 9.70
N LYS A 48 9.74 -18.86 9.85
CA LYS A 48 9.98 -19.84 8.79
C LYS A 48 9.21 -19.53 7.50
N TRP A 49 7.93 -19.18 7.63
CA TRP A 49 7.07 -18.94 6.47
C TRP A 49 7.40 -17.62 5.76
N ILE A 50 7.74 -16.56 6.52
CA ILE A 50 8.00 -15.23 5.95
C ILE A 50 9.40 -15.15 5.34
N ASN A 51 10.37 -15.91 5.84
CA ASN A 51 11.75 -15.90 5.34
C ASN A 51 11.84 -16.36 3.87
N ASP A 52 11.10 -17.40 3.51
CA ASP A 52 11.08 -17.94 2.14
C ASP A 52 10.13 -17.18 1.21
N LEU A 53 9.23 -16.34 1.74
CA LEU A 53 8.29 -15.55 0.95
C LEU A 53 9.02 -14.43 0.19
N LYS A 54 9.01 -14.51 -1.15
CA LYS A 54 9.62 -13.48 -2.04
C LYS A 54 8.64 -12.41 -2.47
N TYR A 55 7.37 -12.78 -2.65
CA TYR A 55 6.30 -11.87 -3.05
C TYR A 55 4.98 -12.35 -2.45
N HIS A 56 4.11 -11.41 -2.11
CA HIS A 56 2.73 -11.64 -1.72
C HIS A 56 1.84 -10.95 -2.74
N VAL A 57 0.84 -11.65 -3.28
CA VAL A 57 -0.02 -11.13 -4.36
C VAL A 57 -1.45 -11.07 -3.87
N TYR A 58 -2.04 -9.89 -4.00
CA TYR A 58 -3.46 -9.66 -3.79
C TYR A 58 -4.16 -9.61 -5.14
N SER A 59 -5.33 -10.23 -5.22
CA SER A 59 -6.24 -10.09 -6.36
C SER A 59 -7.45 -9.28 -5.91
N GLY A 60 -7.91 -8.35 -6.74
CA GLY A 60 -9.00 -7.45 -6.39
C GLY A 60 -9.54 -6.70 -7.61
N HIS A 61 -10.41 -5.73 -7.34
CA HIS A 61 -11.02 -4.90 -8.37
C HIS A 61 -10.29 -3.56 -8.52
N ASP A 62 -10.56 -2.85 -9.60
CA ASP A 62 -10.19 -1.45 -9.82
C ASP A 62 -10.49 -0.55 -8.61
N THR A 63 -11.66 -0.76 -7.99
CA THR A 63 -12.07 -0.08 -6.75
C THR A 63 -11.18 -0.40 -5.56
N THR A 64 -10.64 -1.62 -5.47
CA THR A 64 -9.69 -2.03 -4.42
C THR A 64 -8.37 -1.28 -4.57
N ILE A 65 -7.85 -1.21 -5.81
CA ILE A 65 -6.61 -0.49 -6.11
C ILE A 65 -6.78 1.01 -5.85
N TYR A 66 -7.91 1.59 -6.27
CA TYR A 66 -8.22 3.00 -6.02
C TYR A 66 -8.32 3.32 -4.52
N ALA A 67 -9.00 2.47 -3.75
CA ALA A 67 -9.10 2.62 -2.30
C ALA A 67 -7.72 2.56 -1.63
N PHE A 68 -6.85 1.65 -2.08
CA PHE A 68 -5.47 1.55 -1.61
C PHE A 68 -4.67 2.83 -1.90
N PHE A 69 -4.73 3.36 -3.13
CA PHE A 69 -4.05 4.61 -3.48
C PHE A 69 -4.58 5.82 -2.71
N SER A 70 -5.89 5.87 -2.49
CA SER A 70 -6.52 6.90 -1.64
C SER A 70 -6.06 6.79 -0.18
N GLY A 71 -5.85 5.57 0.33
CA GLY A 71 -5.29 5.35 1.67
C GLY A 71 -3.84 5.81 1.80
N LEU A 72 -3.08 5.81 0.70
CA LEU A 72 -1.71 6.31 0.63
C LEU A 72 -1.62 7.82 0.32
N GLY A 73 -2.73 8.48 -0.03
CA GLY A 73 -2.74 9.89 -0.44
C GLY A 73 -2.09 10.16 -1.80
N ILE A 74 -1.99 9.14 -2.67
CA ILE A 74 -1.37 9.23 -4.00
C ILE A 74 -2.38 9.04 -5.14
N GLU A 75 -3.66 9.17 -4.84
CA GLU A 75 -4.75 8.99 -5.81
C GLU A 75 -4.58 9.88 -7.05
N ASN A 76 -4.09 11.11 -6.87
CA ASN A 76 -3.90 12.08 -7.96
C ASN A 76 -2.73 11.71 -8.89
N GLU A 77 -1.69 11.08 -8.37
CA GLU A 77 -0.51 10.63 -9.14
C GLU A 77 -0.83 9.38 -9.99
N THR A 78 -1.85 8.63 -9.57
CA THR A 78 -2.32 7.43 -10.27
C THR A 78 -3.50 7.72 -11.22
N GLY A 79 -3.84 9.01 -11.37
CA GLY A 79 -5.01 9.52 -12.08
C GLY A 79 -4.94 9.36 -13.59
N LYS A 80 -5.56 8.29 -14.11
CA LYS A 80 -6.05 8.22 -15.49
C LYS A 80 -7.33 9.08 -15.64
N PRO A 81 -7.71 9.52 -16.86
CA PRO A 81 -8.76 10.53 -17.10
C PRO A 81 -10.16 10.23 -16.55
N HIS A 82 -10.44 9.01 -16.07
CA HIS A 82 -11.75 8.57 -15.61
C HIS A 82 -11.80 8.16 -14.12
N GLY A 83 -10.76 8.47 -13.34
CA GLY A 83 -10.77 8.31 -11.87
C GLY A 83 -10.49 6.89 -11.35
N TYR A 84 -10.42 5.87 -12.22
CA TYR A 84 -10.02 4.51 -11.86
C TYR A 84 -8.81 4.03 -12.65
N PRO A 85 -8.01 3.09 -12.10
CA PRO A 85 -6.98 2.37 -12.84
C PRO A 85 -7.56 1.71 -14.10
N SER A 86 -6.77 1.61 -15.17
CA SER A 86 -7.21 0.86 -16.36
C SER A 86 -7.43 -0.61 -16.04
N TYR A 87 -8.22 -1.26 -16.90
CA TYR A 87 -8.42 -2.70 -16.88
C TYR A 87 -7.07 -3.43 -16.81
N SER A 88 -6.95 -4.43 -15.94
CA SER A 88 -5.71 -5.16 -15.67
C SER A 88 -4.53 -4.34 -15.10
N ALA A 89 -4.81 -3.22 -14.41
CA ALA A 89 -3.78 -2.51 -13.66
C ALA A 89 -3.16 -3.40 -12.56
N ALA A 90 -1.84 -3.32 -12.43
CA ALA A 90 -1.09 -3.97 -11.36
C ALA A 90 -0.32 -2.93 -10.56
N VAL A 91 -0.25 -3.12 -9.25
CA VAL A 91 0.51 -2.27 -8.33
C VAL A 91 1.56 -3.13 -7.63
N PHE A 92 2.79 -2.65 -7.63
CA PHE A 92 3.92 -3.30 -6.97
C PHE A 92 4.40 -2.40 -5.85
N ILE A 93 4.42 -2.96 -4.63
CA ILE A 93 5.04 -2.34 -3.47
C ILE A 93 6.24 -3.19 -3.08
N GLU A 94 7.42 -2.60 -3.17
CA GLU A 94 8.70 -3.29 -3.01
C GLU A 94 9.42 -2.79 -1.77
N LEU A 95 9.91 -3.73 -0.94
CA LEU A 95 10.79 -3.42 0.18
C LEU A 95 12.25 -3.51 -0.27
N TRP A 96 12.95 -2.38 -0.24
CA TRP A 96 14.34 -2.23 -0.61
C TRP A 96 15.22 -2.08 0.62
N ARG A 97 16.42 -2.65 0.57
CA ARG A 97 17.45 -2.47 1.61
C ARG A 97 18.72 -1.94 0.96
N ASN A 98 19.16 -0.77 1.40
CA ASN A 98 20.45 -0.23 0.97
C ASN A 98 21.58 -1.10 1.55
N LYS A 99 22.51 -1.55 0.69
CA LYS A 99 23.62 -2.42 1.08
C LYS A 99 24.62 -1.70 2.00
N ASN A 100 24.78 -0.39 1.83
CA ASN A 100 25.77 0.39 2.55
C ASN A 100 25.24 0.80 3.93
N ASP A 101 24.09 1.46 3.96
CA ASP A 101 23.55 2.07 5.19
C ASP A 101 22.61 1.13 5.98
N LYS A 102 22.31 -0.06 5.42
CA LYS A 102 21.33 -1.04 5.94
C LYS A 102 19.93 -0.48 6.18
N GLN A 103 19.65 0.74 5.74
CA GLN A 103 18.33 1.38 5.81
C GLN A 103 17.36 0.72 4.84
N TYR A 104 16.10 0.66 5.27
CA TYR A 104 14.99 0.13 4.48
C TYR A 104 14.22 1.28 3.81
N TYR A 105 13.81 1.05 2.58
CA TYR A 105 13.02 1.96 1.77
C TYR A 105 11.88 1.17 1.14
N PHE A 106 10.75 1.82 0.87
CA PHE A 106 9.71 1.23 0.05
C PHE A 106 9.63 1.94 -1.29
N LYS A 107 9.33 1.19 -2.35
CA LYS A 107 9.08 1.72 -3.68
C LYS A 107 7.70 1.27 -4.14
N ALA A 108 6.87 2.23 -4.53
CA ALA A 108 5.59 1.97 -5.16
C ALA A 108 5.72 2.17 -6.67
N SER A 109 5.20 1.23 -7.45
CA SER A 109 5.09 1.37 -8.91
C SER A 109 3.79 0.78 -9.41
N SER A 110 3.27 1.34 -10.49
CA SER A 110 2.00 0.92 -11.10
C SER A 110 2.23 0.61 -12.57
N CYS A 111 1.73 -0.54 -13.03
CA CYS A 111 1.63 -0.88 -14.43
C CYS A 111 0.18 -0.73 -14.87
N PHE A 112 -0.05 0.07 -15.90
CA PHE A 112 -1.36 0.17 -16.53
C PHE A 112 -1.23 -0.32 -17.96
N LEU A 113 -1.84 -1.48 -18.25
CA LEU A 113 -1.96 -2.01 -19.60
C LEU A 113 -2.94 -1.17 -20.44
#